data_AF-A0A8T5AZF7-F1
#
_entry.id   AF-A0A8T5AZF7-F1
#
_cell.length_a   1.000
_cell.length_b   1.000
_cell.length_c   1.000
_cell.angle_alpha   90.00
_cell.angle_beta   90.00
_cell.angle_gamma   90.00
#
_symmetry.space_group_name_H-M   'P 1'
#
loop_
_entity.id
_entity.type
_entity.pdbx_description
1 polymer ?
#
loop_
_entity_poly.entity_id
_entity_poly.type
_entity_poly.pdbx_seq_one_letter_code
_entity_poly.pdbx_strand_id
1 'polypeptide(L)'
;MGIHIIAEFRGVDPRKISRVEDLRVVLDRVVAKSGLHAVSSSFHQFEPHGVSAIYLLSESHLSVHTWPEYGYVALDIFTCGDDGPALNAFELLLEEFQPKKVEKRVIRRAVLGEGRNQNPA
;
A
#
# COMPACT_ATOMS: atom_id res chain seq x y z
N MET A 1 -5.91 -17.17 -0.49
CA MET A 1 -6.77 -16.06 -0.99
C MET A 1 -6.33 -14.78 -0.28
N GLY A 2 -6.60 -13.60 -0.83
CA GLY A 2 -6.21 -12.33 -0.21
C GLY A 2 -6.93 -11.13 -0.81
N ILE A 3 -6.62 -9.93 -0.33
CA ILE A 3 -7.12 -8.67 -0.89
C ILE A 3 -5.99 -7.79 -1.39
N HIS A 4 -6.25 -7.11 -2.48
CA HIS A 4 -5.41 -6.07 -3.03
C HIS A 4 -6.18 -4.75 -3.01
N ILE A 5 -5.79 -3.86 -2.10
CA ILE A 5 -6.29 -2.50 -2.01
C ILE A 5 -5.42 -1.63 -2.92
N ILE A 6 -6.03 -1.00 -3.90
CA ILE A 6 -5.39 -0.02 -4.79
C ILE A 6 -6.03 1.32 -4.45
N ALA A 7 -5.22 2.32 -4.10
CA ALA A 7 -5.74 3.61 -3.66
C ALA A 7 -4.92 4.79 -4.17
N GLU A 8 -5.65 5.89 -4.33
CA GLU A 8 -5.14 7.19 -4.73
C GLU A 8 -5.51 8.21 -3.66
N PHE A 9 -4.51 8.91 -3.12
CA PHE A 9 -4.66 10.00 -2.17
C PHE A 9 -4.31 11.32 -2.85
N ARG A 10 -5.15 12.34 -2.66
CA ARG A 10 -4.94 13.70 -3.20
C ARG A 10 -5.03 14.74 -2.10
N GLY A 11 -4.24 15.80 -2.24
CA GLY A 11 -4.17 16.88 -1.26
C GLY A 11 -3.37 16.52 -0.01
N VAL A 12 -2.41 15.60 -0.13
CA VAL A 12 -1.45 15.25 0.93
C VAL A 12 -0.41 16.36 1.06
N ASP A 13 0.04 16.64 2.29
CA ASP A 13 1.12 17.61 2.56
C ASP A 13 2.40 17.20 1.83
N PRO A 14 2.91 18.00 0.87
CA PRO A 14 4.11 17.68 0.10
C PRO A 14 5.32 17.34 0.99
N ARG A 15 5.45 17.96 2.16
CA ARG A 15 6.57 17.74 3.08
C ARG A 15 6.66 16.30 3.58
N LYS A 16 5.54 15.57 3.64
CA LYS A 16 5.51 14.17 4.07
C LYS A 16 5.87 13.18 2.95
N ILE A 17 5.87 13.64 1.70
CA ILE A 17 5.95 12.79 0.51
C ILE A 17 7.06 13.19 -0.46
N SER A 18 7.80 14.26 -0.18
CA SER A 18 8.88 14.74 -1.04
C SER A 18 10.16 13.92 -0.95
N ARG A 19 10.50 13.45 0.25
CA ARG A 19 11.82 12.86 0.52
C ARG A 19 11.69 11.47 1.16
N VAL A 20 12.66 10.62 0.85
CA VAL A 20 12.74 9.25 1.39
C VAL A 20 12.75 9.28 2.91
N GLU A 21 13.47 10.22 3.53
CA GLU A 21 13.62 10.31 4.97
C GLU A 21 12.27 10.51 5.68
N ASP A 22 11.42 11.37 5.13
CA ASP A 22 10.09 11.66 5.69
C ASP A 22 9.11 10.52 5.42
N LEU A 23 9.06 10.04 4.18
CA LEU A 23 8.12 8.99 3.79
C LEU A 23 8.43 7.67 4.51
N ARG A 24 9.72 7.34 4.68
CA ARG A 24 10.15 6.11 5.35
C ARG A 24 9.66 6.05 6.79
N VAL A 25 9.78 7.14 7.54
CA VAL A 25 9.30 7.20 8.93
C VAL A 25 7.81 6.89 9.03
N VAL A 26 7.02 7.42 8.09
CA VAL A 26 5.57 7.15 8.01
C VAL A 26 5.31 5.68 7.69
N LEU A 27 5.91 5.17 6.62
CA LEU A 27 5.63 3.81 6.15
C LEU A 27 6.15 2.74 7.12
N ASP A 28 7.31 2.93 7.75
CA ASP A 28 7.85 2.00 8.74
C ASP A 28 6.89 1.90 9.95
N ARG A 29 6.32 3.03 10.38
CA ARG A 29 5.32 3.06 11.46
C ARG A 29 4.03 2.34 11.06
N VAL A 30 3.55 2.55 9.83
CA VAL A 30 2.36 1.86 9.30
C VAL A 30 2.60 0.36 9.29
N VAL A 31 3.72 -0.11 8.74
CA VAL A 31 4.06 -1.54 8.69
C VAL A 31 4.13 -2.13 10.10
N ALA A 32 4.81 -1.45 11.03
CA ALA A 32 4.96 -1.94 12.41
C ALA A 32 3.62 -2.04 13.18
N LYS A 33 2.66 -1.15 12.91
CA LYS A 33 1.38 -1.09 13.64
C LYS A 33 0.23 -1.82 12.95
N SER A 34 0.34 -2.09 11.67
CA SER A 34 -0.73 -2.71 10.87
C SER A 34 -0.86 -4.21 11.07
N GLY A 35 0.19 -4.87 11.58
CA GLY A 35 0.30 -6.33 11.58
C GLY A 35 0.85 -6.90 10.27
N LEU A 36 1.35 -6.05 9.37
CA LEU A 36 2.09 -6.48 8.19
C LEU A 36 3.47 -7.01 8.58
N HIS A 37 3.90 -8.11 7.94
CA HIS A 37 5.20 -8.72 8.18
C HIS A 37 6.14 -8.47 7.00
N ALA A 38 6.92 -7.38 7.07
CA ALA A 38 7.91 -7.05 6.06
C ALA A 38 9.13 -7.98 6.12
N VAL A 39 9.51 -8.55 4.98
CA VAL A 39 10.74 -9.32 4.77
C VAL A 39 11.88 -8.39 4.39
N SER A 40 11.60 -7.41 3.53
CA SER A 40 12.56 -6.40 3.11
C SER A 40 11.83 -5.15 2.61
N SER A 41 12.55 -4.02 2.57
CA SER A 41 12.03 -2.77 2.01
C SER A 41 13.06 -2.13 1.08
N SER A 42 12.60 -1.46 0.01
CA SER A 42 13.43 -0.65 -0.87
C SER A 42 12.76 0.70 -1.13
N PHE A 43 13.59 1.74 -1.22
CA PHE A 43 13.19 3.12 -1.43
C PHE A 43 14.07 3.74 -2.51
N HIS A 44 13.47 4.59 -3.35
CA HIS A 44 14.17 5.36 -4.35
C HIS A 44 13.71 6.82 -4.30
N GLN A 45 14.66 7.73 -4.11
CA GLN A 45 14.47 9.17 -4.20
C GLN A 45 14.57 9.60 -5.67
N PHE A 46 13.56 10.29 -6.17
CA PHE A 46 13.63 11.01 -7.44
C PHE A 46 14.02 12.47 -7.22
N GLU A 47 14.56 13.08 -8.28
CA GLU A 47 14.92 14.49 -8.32
C GLU A 47 13.97 15.26 -9.25
N PRO A 48 13.54 16.48 -8.88
CA PRO A 48 13.91 17.22 -7.66
C PRO A 48 13.20 16.73 -6.37
N HIS A 49 12.17 15.90 -6.50
CA HIS A 49 11.40 15.37 -5.38
C HIS A 49 10.57 14.14 -5.80
N GLY A 50 9.99 13.46 -4.81
CA GLY A 50 9.14 12.29 -4.99
C GLY A 50 9.89 10.99 -4.73
N VAL A 51 9.14 9.97 -4.35
CA VAL A 51 9.66 8.71 -3.83
C VAL A 51 8.86 7.54 -4.39
N SER A 52 9.56 6.47 -4.73
CA SER A 52 8.99 5.12 -4.87
C SER A 52 9.45 4.28 -3.69
N ALA A 53 8.53 3.60 -3.02
CA ALA A 53 8.81 2.69 -1.92
C ALA A 53 8.09 1.35 -2.15
N ILE A 54 8.75 0.26 -1.76
CA ILE A 54 8.15 -1.07 -1.74
C ILE A 54 8.60 -1.83 -0.51
N TYR A 55 7.64 -2.45 0.17
CA TYR A 55 7.86 -3.47 1.19
C TYR A 55 7.47 -4.80 0.59
N LEU A 56 8.45 -5.71 0.50
CA LEU A 56 8.18 -7.11 0.26
C LEU A 56 7.66 -7.69 1.57
N LEU A 57 6.42 -8.14 1.55
CA LEU A 57 5.81 -8.79 2.71
C LEU A 57 6.03 -10.29 2.62
N SER A 58 5.95 -10.97 3.77
CA SER A 58 6.01 -12.44 3.81
C SER A 58 4.99 -13.06 2.87
N GLU A 59 3.87 -12.37 2.67
CA GLU A 59 2.86 -12.73 1.70
C GLU A 59 2.40 -11.49 0.91
N SER A 60 3.01 -11.27 -0.26
CA SER A 60 2.78 -10.19 -1.25
C SER A 60 3.51 -8.86 -1.03
N HIS A 61 2.86 -7.69 -0.94
CA HIS A 61 3.58 -6.40 -0.90
C HIS A 61 2.75 -5.18 -0.46
N LEU A 62 3.45 -4.14 0.00
CA LEU A 62 2.97 -2.76 0.08
C LEU A 62 3.84 -1.89 -0.85
N SER A 63 3.26 -1.18 -1.80
CA SER A 63 3.99 -0.19 -2.62
C SER A 63 3.37 1.20 -2.54
N VAL A 64 4.21 2.21 -2.64
CA VAL A 64 3.83 3.62 -2.55
C VAL A 64 4.65 4.44 -3.54
N HIS A 65 3.98 5.30 -4.30
CA HIS A 65 4.56 6.23 -5.25
C HIS A 65 4.00 7.63 -5.03
N THR A 66 4.85 8.64 -5.00
CA THR A 66 4.44 10.00 -4.61
C THR A 66 4.79 11.04 -5.67
N TRP A 67 3.89 12.01 -5.86
CA TRP A 67 4.09 13.22 -6.66
C TRP A 67 3.78 14.46 -5.81
N PRO A 68 4.78 14.99 -5.07
CA PRO A 68 4.62 16.12 -4.15
C PRO A 68 4.05 17.38 -4.80
N GLU A 69 4.44 17.65 -6.05
CA GLU A 69 3.98 18.78 -6.86
C GLU A 69 2.45 18.79 -7.07
N TYR A 70 1.80 17.63 -6.93
CA TYR A 70 0.35 17.47 -7.01
C TYR A 70 -0.29 17.11 -5.67
N GLY A 71 0.50 16.99 -4.60
CA GLY A 71 0.05 16.44 -3.31
C GLY A 71 -0.58 15.05 -3.48
N TYR A 72 -0.01 14.23 -4.36
CA TYR A 72 -0.59 12.97 -4.82
C TYR A 72 0.23 11.77 -4.34
N VAL A 73 -0.47 10.71 -3.91
CA VAL A 73 0.14 9.42 -3.54
C VAL A 73 -0.69 8.32 -4.17
N ALA A 74 -0.04 7.43 -4.92
CA ALA A 74 -0.60 6.16 -5.35
C ALA A 74 -0.04 5.05 -4.45
N LEU A 75 -0.90 4.16 -3.97
CA LEU A 75 -0.46 3.05 -3.13
C LEU A 75 -1.24 1.78 -3.40
N ASP A 76 -0.57 0.66 -3.14
CA ASP A 76 -1.08 -0.68 -3.27
C ASP A 76 -0.77 -1.45 -1.99
N ILE A 77 -1.79 -2.04 -1.37
CA ILE A 77 -1.67 -2.93 -0.21
C ILE A 77 -2.21 -4.28 -0.61
N PHE A 78 -1.30 -5.20 -0.87
CA PHE A 78 -1.65 -6.58 -1.12
C PHE A 78 -1.26 -7.40 0.10
N THR A 79 -2.18 -8.22 0.61
CA THR A 79 -1.90 -9.31 1.54
C THR A 79 -2.54 -10.61 1.06
N CYS A 80 -1.95 -11.74 1.44
CA CYS A 80 -2.62 -13.03 1.41
C CYS A 80 -3.13 -13.38 2.82
N GLY A 81 -4.05 -14.35 2.89
CA GLY A 81 -4.63 -14.81 4.14
C GLY A 81 -5.69 -13.85 4.67
N ASP A 82 -5.44 -13.31 5.86
CA ASP A 82 -6.33 -12.38 6.56
C ASP A 82 -6.34 -11.00 5.90
N ASP A 83 -7.53 -10.42 5.80
CA ASP A 83 -7.74 -9.06 5.27
C ASP A 83 -7.40 -7.99 6.31
N GLY A 84 -7.44 -8.35 7.60
CA GLY A 84 -7.24 -7.44 8.74
C GLY A 84 -6.00 -6.55 8.61
N PRO A 85 -4.79 -7.11 8.38
CA PRO A 85 -3.57 -6.31 8.24
C PRO A 85 -3.61 -5.30 7.09
N ALA A 86 -4.17 -5.67 5.93
CA ALA A 86 -4.28 -4.78 4.79
C ALA A 86 -5.25 -3.62 5.07
N LEU A 87 -6.40 -3.92 5.70
CA LEU A 87 -7.37 -2.89 6.09
C LEU A 87 -6.79 -1.95 7.15
N ASN A 88 -6.11 -2.48 8.16
CA ASN A 88 -5.48 -1.69 9.21
C ASN A 88 -4.36 -0.80 8.67
N ALA A 89 -3.51 -1.32 7.77
CA ALA A 89 -2.50 -0.53 7.09
C ALA A 89 -3.13 0.64 6.31
N PHE A 90 -4.24 0.40 5.62
CA PHE A 90 -4.95 1.44 4.88
C PHE A 90 -5.47 2.56 5.79
N GLU A 91 -6.10 2.22 6.93
CA GLU A 91 -6.58 3.22 7.89
C GLU A 91 -5.44 4.03 8.50
N LEU A 92 -4.33 3.39 8.89
CA LEU A 92 -3.14 4.10 9.38
C LEU A 92 -2.54 5.04 8.33
N LEU A 93 -2.55 4.65 7.04
CA LEU A 93 -2.11 5.52 5.95
C LEU A 93 -3.03 6.74 5.78
N LEU A 94 -4.34 6.59 5.98
CA LEU A 94 -5.28 7.72 5.99
C LEU A 94 -4.99 8.69 7.14
N GLU A 95 -4.72 8.16 8.34
CA GLU A 95 -4.38 8.96 9.52
C GLU A 95 -3.05 9.72 9.35
N GLU A 96 -2.02 9.05 8.82
CA GLU A 96 -0.70 9.65 8.66
C GLU A 96 -0.67 10.70 7.53
N PHE A 97 -1.32 10.43 6.38
CA PHE A 97 -1.28 11.34 5.24
C PHE A 97 -2.38 12.42 5.25
N GLN A 98 -3.49 12.18 5.95
CA GLN A 98 -4.66 13.08 6.01
C GLN A 98 -5.06 13.65 4.65
N PRO A 99 -5.27 12.80 3.62
CA PRO A 99 -5.58 13.27 2.28
C PRO A 99 -6.93 13.99 2.24
N LYS A 100 -7.04 15.01 1.38
CA LYS A 100 -8.31 15.72 1.16
C LYS A 100 -9.30 14.90 0.34
N LYS A 101 -8.81 14.03 -0.53
CA LYS A 101 -9.62 13.12 -1.36
C LYS A 101 -8.95 11.76 -1.45
N VAL A 102 -9.78 10.72 -1.41
CA VAL A 102 -9.37 9.32 -1.50
C VAL A 102 -10.20 8.63 -2.57
N GLU A 103 -9.54 7.91 -3.47
CA GLU A 103 -10.18 6.93 -4.34
C GLU A 103 -9.59 5.55 -4.00
N LYS A 104 -10.45 4.55 -3.79
CA LYS A 104 -10.04 3.22 -3.33
C LYS A 104 -10.78 2.15 -4.12
N ARG A 105 -10.04 1.12 -4.52
CA ARG A 105 -10.58 -0.11 -5.11
C ARG A 105 -10.02 -1.30 -4.35
N VAL A 106 -10.88 -2.27 -4.05
CA VAL A 106 -10.48 -3.52 -3.40
C VAL A 106 -10.73 -4.66 -4.36
N ILE A 107 -9.69 -5.45 -4.61
CA ILE A 107 -9.75 -6.60 -5.51
C ILE A 107 -9.47 -7.86 -4.69
N ARG A 108 -10.37 -8.86 -4.77
CA ARG A 108 -10.11 -10.18 -4.24
C ARG A 108 -9.11 -10.92 -5.13
N ARG A 109 -8.01 -11.40 -4.55
CA ARG A 109 -6.97 -12.17 -5.23
C ARG A 109 -7.09 -13.63 -4.83
N ALA A 110 -7.51 -14.47 -5.77
CA ALA A 110 -7.49 -15.91 -5.63
C ALA A 110 -6.34 -16.49 -6.46
N VAL A 111 -5.68 -17.52 -5.94
CA VAL A 111 -4.80 -18.36 -6.75
C VAL A 111 -5.74 -19.29 -7.53
N LEU A 112 -5.73 -19.22 -8.86
CA LEU A 112 -6.44 -20.19 -9.68
C LEU A 112 -5.88 -21.59 -9.39
N GLY A 113 -6.64 -22.39 -8.66
CA GLY A 113 -6.21 -23.69 -8.15
C GLY A 113 -7.30 -24.57 -7.53
N GLU A 114 -8.58 -24.22 -7.66
CA GLU A 114 -9.65 -25.22 -7.62
C GLU A 114 -10.36 -25.20 -8.98
N GLY A 115 -9.84 -25.99 -9.91
CA GLY A 115 -10.66 -26.49 -10.99
C GLY A 115 -11.72 -27.41 -10.38
N ARG A 116 -12.93 -26.89 -10.18
CA ARG A 116 -14.10 -27.77 -10.09
C ARG A 116 -14.67 -27.94 -11.48
N ASN A 117 -14.11 -28.94 -12.14
CA ASN A 117 -14.85 -29.84 -13.00
C ASN A 117 -16.08 -30.32 -12.21
N GLN A 118 -17.27 -29.87 -12.58
CA GLN A 118 -18.54 -30.52 -12.25
C GLN A 118 -19.46 -30.37 -13.47
N ASN A 119 -19.26 -31.27 -14.43
CA ASN A 119 -20.44 -31.87 -15.07
C ASN A 119 -20.90 -32.98 -14.12
N PRO A 120 -22.19 -33.02 -13.76
CA PRO A 120 -22.91 -34.26 -13.99
C PRO A 120 -24.34 -34.04 -14.53
N ALA A 121 -24.65 -34.90 -15.51
CA ALA A 121 -25.95 -35.37 -16.02
C ALA A 121 -26.94 -34.32 -16.55
#